data_AF-A0A376LLY3-F1
#
_entry.id   AF-A0A376LLY3-F1
#
_cell.length_a   1.000
_cell.length_b   1.000
_cell.length_c   1.000
_cell.angle_alpha   90.00
_cell.angle_beta   90.00
_cell.angle_gamma   90.00
#
_symmetry.space_group_name_H-M   'P 1'
#
loop_
_entity.id
_entity.type
_entity.pdbx_description
1 polymer ?
#
loop_
_entity_poly.entity_id
_entity_poly.type
_entity_poly.pdbx_seq_one_letter_code
_entity_poly.pdbx_strand_id
1 'polypeptide(L)'
;MTVNLLPGRALDEGQISAIVHLVSSAVAGLPPGNVTLVDQGGHLLTQSNTSGRDLNDAQLKYASDVEGRIQRRIEAILSPIVGNGNIHAQVTAQLDFASKEQTEEQYRPNGDESHAALRSRQLNESEQSGSGYPGGVPGALSNQPAPANNAPISTPPANQK
;
A
#
# COMPACT_ATOMS: atom_id res chain seq x y z
N MET A 1 35.97 16.99 -21.65
CA MET A 1 36.42 18.35 -21.30
C MET A 1 37.75 18.25 -20.58
N THR A 2 38.68 19.18 -20.83
CA THR A 2 39.97 19.24 -20.14
C THR A 2 40.04 20.46 -19.23
N VAL A 3 40.58 20.30 -18.02
CA VAL A 3 40.81 21.40 -17.06
C VAL A 3 42.31 21.57 -16.87
N ASN A 4 42.76 22.82 -16.79
CA ASN A 4 44.14 23.16 -16.52
C ASN A 4 44.25 23.65 -15.07
N LEU A 5 44.90 22.88 -14.20
CA LEU A 5 45.08 23.16 -12.79
C LEU A 5 46.41 23.88 -12.52
N LEU A 6 46.41 24.67 -11.44
CA LEU A 6 47.64 25.24 -10.91
C LEU A 6 48.57 24.11 -10.41
N PRO A 7 49.90 24.25 -10.55
CA PRO A 7 50.84 23.23 -10.09
C PRO A 7 50.62 22.88 -8.62
N GLY A 8 50.50 21.57 -8.33
CA GLY A 8 50.31 21.06 -6.96
C GLY A 8 48.88 21.14 -6.41
N ARG A 9 47.90 21.63 -7.17
CA ARG A 9 46.48 21.50 -6.80
C ARG A 9 45.86 20.26 -7.43
N ALA A 10 44.96 19.64 -6.67
CA ALA A 10 43.97 18.68 -7.16
C ALA A 10 42.56 19.24 -6.91
N LEU A 11 41.61 18.87 -7.77
CA LEU A 11 40.19 19.12 -7.53
C LEU A 11 39.65 18.07 -6.56
N ASP A 12 38.84 18.51 -5.60
CA ASP A 12 38.07 17.59 -4.75
C ASP A 12 36.85 17.05 -5.50
N GLU A 13 36.32 15.91 -5.05
CA GLU A 13 35.17 15.22 -5.63
C GLU A 13 33.93 16.13 -5.70
N GLY A 14 33.71 16.95 -4.67
CA GLY A 14 32.63 17.94 -4.66
C GLY A 14 32.80 19.03 -5.73
N GLN A 15 34.04 19.44 -6.01
CA GLN A 15 34.34 20.44 -7.04
C GLN A 15 34.17 19.88 -8.45
N ILE A 16 34.57 18.61 -8.65
CA ILE A 16 34.38 17.89 -9.92
C ILE A 16 32.87 17.76 -10.21
N SER A 17 32.08 17.34 -9.22
CA SER A 17 30.63 17.24 -9.35
C SER A 17 29.97 18.58 -9.69
N ALA A 18 30.40 19.67 -9.06
CA ALA A 18 29.90 21.01 -9.37
C ALA A 18 30.14 21.42 -10.83
N ILE A 19 31.35 21.17 -11.37
CA ILE A 19 31.68 21.46 -12.78
C ILE A 19 30.84 20.59 -13.72
N VAL A 20 30.71 19.30 -13.42
CA VAL A 20 29.89 18.36 -14.21
C VAL A 20 28.44 18.83 -14.29
N HIS A 21 27.83 19.19 -13.15
CA HIS A 21 26.45 19.67 -13.11
C HIS A 21 26.27 21.01 -13.83
N LEU A 22 27.23 21.93 -13.70
CA LEU A 22 27.21 23.20 -14.42
C LEU A 22 27.22 22.99 -15.94
N VAL A 23 28.09 22.12 -16.45
CA VAL A 23 28.19 21.85 -17.90
C VAL A 23 26.98 21.07 -18.40
N SER A 24 26.51 20.08 -17.63
CA SER A 24 25.32 19.29 -18.01
C SER A 24 24.07 20.16 -18.11
N SER A 25 23.91 21.15 -17.24
CA SER A 25 22.75 22.06 -17.27
C SER A 25 22.83 23.11 -18.39
N ALA A 26 24.04 23.40 -18.89
CA ALA A 26 24.24 24.31 -20.02
C ALA A 26 23.88 23.68 -21.38
N VAL A 27 23.74 22.35 -21.47
CA VAL A 27 23.43 21.64 -22.71
C VAL A 27 22.11 20.88 -22.56
N ALA A 28 21.12 21.25 -23.37
CA ALA A 28 19.80 20.62 -23.33
C ALA A 28 19.90 19.10 -23.57
N GLY A 29 19.38 18.30 -22.63
CA GLY A 29 19.33 16.84 -22.74
C GLY A 29 20.64 16.12 -22.48
N LEU A 30 21.68 16.78 -21.97
CA LEU A 30 22.95 16.14 -21.60
C LEU A 30 22.91 15.69 -20.12
N PRO A 31 22.83 14.39 -19.82
CA PRO A 31 22.90 13.93 -18.44
C PRO A 31 24.33 14.11 -17.87
N PRO A 32 24.46 14.41 -16.56
CA PRO A 32 25.76 14.65 -15.93
C PRO A 32 26.70 13.43 -16.00
N GLY A 33 26.14 12.21 -16.02
CA GLY A 33 26.93 10.99 -16.15
C GLY A 33 27.68 10.83 -17.48
N ASN A 34 27.30 11.61 -18.51
CA ASN A 34 27.96 11.60 -19.82
C ASN A 34 29.04 12.68 -19.96
N VAL A 35 29.34 13.42 -18.89
CA VAL A 35 30.38 14.44 -18.89
C VAL A 35 31.69 13.83 -18.37
N THR A 36 32.73 13.88 -19.20
CA THR A 36 34.06 13.38 -18.85
C THR A 36 35.01 14.55 -18.60
N LEU A 37 35.62 14.60 -17.41
CA LEU A 37 36.60 15.62 -17.02
C LEU A 37 38.00 15.01 -16.95
N VAL A 38 38.95 15.63 -17.64
CA VAL A 38 40.35 15.17 -17.69
C VAL A 38 41.28 16.33 -17.30
N ASP A 39 42.33 16.02 -16.55
CA ASP A 39 43.38 16.96 -16.14
C ASP A 39 44.44 17.17 -17.25
N GLN A 40 45.26 18.22 -17.16
CA GLN A 40 46.37 18.46 -18.12
C GLN A 40 47.40 17.33 -18.16
N GLY A 41 47.51 16.52 -17.11
CA GLY A 41 48.36 15.33 -17.08
C GLY A 41 47.74 14.09 -17.75
N GLY A 42 46.53 14.19 -18.32
CA GLY A 42 45.80 13.06 -18.89
C GLY A 42 45.06 12.19 -17.86
N HIS A 43 45.01 12.62 -16.59
CA HIS A 43 44.28 11.92 -15.54
C HIS A 43 42.77 12.15 -15.71
N LEU A 44 42.02 11.05 -15.81
CA LEU A 44 40.56 11.10 -15.79
C LEU A 44 40.10 11.40 -14.35
N LEU A 45 39.45 12.56 -14.17
CA LEU A 45 38.96 13.03 -12.86
C LEU A 45 37.52 12.59 -12.58
N THR A 46 36.73 12.39 -13.63
CA THR A 46 35.38 11.84 -13.49
C THR A 46 35.44 10.32 -13.51
N GLN A 47 35.04 9.68 -12.42
CA GLN A 47 34.77 8.24 -12.45
C GLN A 47 33.46 8.06 -13.23
N SER A 48 33.54 7.51 -14.44
CA SER A 48 32.36 7.31 -15.27
C SER A 48 31.50 6.22 -14.63
N ASN A 49 30.21 6.52 -14.46
CA ASN A 49 29.17 5.68 -13.85
C ASN A 49 29.28 4.20 -14.27
N THR A 50 30.14 3.44 -13.61
CA THR A 50 29.93 1.99 -13.50
C THR A 50 28.81 1.87 -12.50
N SER A 51 27.58 1.74 -12.99
CA SER A 51 26.32 2.06 -12.29
C SER A 51 26.09 1.33 -10.97
N GLY A 52 26.98 0.41 -10.56
CA GLY A 52 26.99 -0.26 -9.27
C GLY A 52 28.10 0.14 -8.29
N ARG A 53 29.12 0.91 -8.69
CA ARG A 53 30.23 1.31 -7.79
C ARG A 53 29.96 2.62 -7.06
N ASP A 54 29.43 3.63 -7.75
CA ASP A 54 29.16 4.94 -7.14
C ASP A 54 28.10 4.87 -6.03
N LEU A 55 27.08 4.02 -6.19
CA LEU A 55 26.07 3.76 -5.16
C LEU A 55 26.70 3.12 -3.91
N ASN A 56 27.70 2.25 -4.10
CA ASN A 56 28.37 1.55 -3.01
C ASN A 56 29.31 2.49 -2.23
N ASP A 57 30.02 3.38 -2.93
CA ASP A 57 30.89 4.37 -2.30
C ASP A 57 30.08 5.43 -1.51
N ALA A 58 28.92 5.84 -2.03
CA ALA A 58 28.01 6.72 -1.30
C ALA A 58 27.46 6.06 -0.02
N GLN A 59 27.11 4.77 -0.08
CA GLN A 59 26.68 3.99 1.09
C GLN A 59 27.81 3.86 2.12
N LEU A 60 29.04 3.57 1.68
CA LEU A 60 30.20 3.49 2.56
C LEU A 60 30.51 4.82 3.24
N LYS A 61 30.49 5.92 2.48
CA LYS A 61 30.68 7.28 3.00
C LYS A 61 29.61 7.64 4.04
N TYR A 62 28.36 7.26 3.79
CA TYR A 62 27.28 7.45 4.75
C TYR A 62 27.48 6.61 6.01
N ALA A 63 27.87 5.35 5.88
CA ALA A 63 28.20 4.48 7.02
C ALA A 63 29.31 5.08 7.88
N SER A 64 30.42 5.52 7.27
CA SER A 64 31.53 6.15 7.97
C SER A 64 31.14 7.48 8.63
N ASP A 65 30.25 8.28 8.04
CA ASP A 65 29.74 9.50 8.69
C ASP A 65 28.88 9.17 9.91
N VAL A 66 28.01 8.17 9.83
CA VAL A 66 27.21 7.69 10.97
C VAL A 66 28.12 7.17 12.08
N GLU A 67 29.07 6.30 11.76
CA GLU A 67 30.06 5.76 12.70
C GLU A 67 30.88 6.89 13.36
N GLY A 68 31.42 7.82 12.56
CA GLY A 68 32.22 8.93 13.05
C GLY A 68 31.42 9.93 13.90
N ARG A 69 30.12 10.14 13.63
CA ARG A 69 29.23 10.94 14.50
C ARG A 69 29.01 10.26 15.84
N ILE A 70 28.76 8.95 15.86
CA ILE A 70 28.53 8.21 17.10
C ILE A 70 29.82 8.12 17.92
N GLN A 71 30.96 7.84 17.27
CA GLN A 71 32.27 7.83 17.93
C GLN A 71 32.55 9.16 18.66
N ARG A 72 32.44 10.29 17.94
CA ARG A 72 32.63 11.63 18.54
C ARG A 72 31.66 11.89 19.69
N ARG A 73 30.42 11.41 19.59
CA ARG A 73 29.43 11.54 20.66
C ARG A 73 29.81 10.75 21.91
N ILE A 74 30.32 9.53 21.75
CA ILE A 74 30.80 8.70 22.88
C ILE A 74 31.99 9.39 23.56
N GLU A 75 32.97 9.81 22.77
CA GLU A 75 34.16 10.51 23.29
C GLU A 75 33.77 11.80 24.01
N ALA A 76 32.86 12.61 23.47
CA ALA A 76 32.42 13.85 24.10
C ALA A 76 31.69 13.65 25.44
N ILE A 77 30.94 12.56 25.60
CA ILE A 77 30.21 12.25 26.83
C ILE A 77 31.16 11.74 27.92
N LEU A 78 32.15 10.93 27.54
CA LEU A 78 33.04 10.27 28.50
C LEU A 78 34.29 11.12 28.83
N SER A 79 34.73 12.01 27.93
CA SER A 79 35.91 12.86 28.12
C SER A 79 35.91 13.64 29.45
N PRO A 80 34.80 14.22 29.94
CA PRO A 80 34.77 14.93 31.22
C PRO A 80 35.00 14.02 32.44
N ILE A 81 34.77 12.72 32.31
CA ILE A 81 34.87 11.77 33.41
C ILE A 81 36.27 11.13 33.48
N VAL A 82 36.81 10.76 32.31
CA VAL A 82 38.08 9.99 32.23
C VAL A 82 39.29 10.85 31.82
N GLY A 83 39.05 12.08 31.39
CA GLY A 83 40.08 13.01 30.87
C GLY A 83 40.30 12.85 29.36
N ASN A 84 40.61 13.97 28.69
CA ASN A 84 40.90 14.00 27.26
C ASN A 84 42.06 13.06 26.90
N GLY A 85 41.86 12.19 25.90
CA GLY A 85 42.89 11.27 25.41
C GLY A 85 42.97 9.92 26.14
N ASN A 86 42.22 9.73 27.23
CA ASN A 86 42.15 8.45 27.95
C ASN A 86 40.99 7.54 27.51
N ILE A 87 40.34 7.87 26.38
CA ILE A 87 39.20 7.14 25.83
C ILE A 87 39.40 6.90 24.34
N HIS A 88 39.10 5.69 23.90
CA HIS A 88 39.03 5.31 22.49
C HIS A 88 37.72 4.58 22.25
N ALA A 89 36.92 5.06 21.30
CA ALA A 89 35.69 4.41 20.89
C ALA A 89 35.80 3.98 19.42
N GLN A 90 35.45 2.73 19.14
CA GLN A 90 35.30 2.21 17.77
C GLN A 90 33.82 1.85 17.59
N VAL A 91 33.24 2.28 16.49
CA VAL A 91 31.84 2.00 16.14
C VAL A 91 31.81 1.29 14.81
N THR A 92 30.95 0.29 14.70
CA THR A 92 30.59 -0.33 13.43
C THR A 92 29.08 -0.32 13.33
N ALA A 93 28.56 0.29 12.26
CA ALA A 93 27.12 0.38 12.03
C ALA A 93 26.72 -0.56 10.88
N GLN A 94 25.70 -1.39 11.12
CA GLN A 94 25.04 -2.13 10.05
C GLN A 94 23.84 -1.31 9.59
N LEU A 95 23.92 -0.82 8.34
CA LEU A 95 22.86 -0.02 7.74
C LEU A 95 22.15 -0.84 6.67
N ASP A 96 20.81 -0.84 6.71
CA ASP A 96 19.99 -1.41 5.66
C ASP A 96 19.65 -0.33 4.63
N PHE A 97 20.16 -0.51 3.42
CA PHE A 97 19.91 0.39 2.27
C PHE A 97 18.81 -0.14 1.33
N ALA A 98 18.05 -1.15 1.76
CA ALA A 98 16.95 -1.68 0.96
C ALA A 98 15.87 -0.62 0.73
N SER A 99 15.46 -0.45 -0.53
CA SER A 99 14.29 0.35 -0.87
C SER A 99 13.04 -0.46 -0.50
N LYS A 100 12.26 0.03 0.46
CA LYS A 100 11.04 -0.62 0.94
C LYS A 100 9.83 0.25 0.63
N GLU A 101 8.92 -0.28 -0.19
CA GLU A 101 7.59 0.28 -0.40
C GLU A 101 6.58 -0.51 0.45
N GLN A 102 5.71 0.19 1.17
CA GLN A 102 4.69 -0.43 2.02
C GLN A 102 3.35 0.28 1.79
N THR A 103 2.36 -0.48 1.33
CA THR A 103 0.96 -0.05 1.25
C THR A 103 0.16 -0.89 2.23
N GLU A 104 -0.52 -0.24 3.17
CA GLU A 104 -1.37 -0.90 4.16
C GLU A 104 -2.81 -0.46 3.96
N GLU A 105 -3.70 -1.43 3.77
CA GLU A 105 -5.14 -1.22 3.69
C GLU A 105 -5.80 -2.05 4.77
N GLN A 106 -6.28 -1.39 5.82
CA GLN A 106 -6.85 -2.05 6.98
C GLN A 106 -8.35 -1.78 7.08
N TYR A 107 -9.13 -2.87 7.09
CA TYR A 107 -10.58 -2.84 7.33
C TYR A 107 -10.87 -3.24 8.76
N ARG A 108 -11.71 -2.45 9.45
CA ARG A 108 -12.19 -2.81 10.79
C ARG A 108 -13.29 -3.88 10.66
N PRO A 109 -13.30 -4.90 11.53
CA PRO A 109 -14.38 -5.89 11.54
C PRO A 109 -15.71 -5.20 11.85
N ASN A 110 -16.75 -5.49 11.06
CA ASN A 110 -18.08 -4.87 11.14
C ASN A 110 -19.17 -5.85 11.64
N GLY A 111 -18.77 -6.91 12.35
CA GLY A 111 -19.67 -7.98 12.80
C GLY A 111 -20.41 -7.71 14.12
N ASP A 112 -19.97 -6.73 14.90
CA ASP A 112 -20.69 -6.28 16.09
C ASP A 112 -21.75 -5.26 15.68
N GLU A 113 -23.02 -5.51 16.02
CA GLU A 113 -24.12 -4.62 15.67
C GLU A 113 -23.95 -3.20 16.21
N SER A 114 -23.21 -3.04 17.32
CA SER A 114 -22.92 -1.72 17.89
C SER A 114 -21.84 -0.93 17.12
N HIS A 115 -21.06 -1.61 16.28
CA HIS A 115 -19.96 -1.03 15.49
C HIS A 115 -20.13 -1.24 13.97
N ALA A 116 -21.27 -1.79 13.54
CA ALA A 116 -21.54 -2.12 12.15
C ALA A 116 -21.87 -0.87 11.33
N ALA A 117 -21.15 -0.68 10.21
CA ALA A 117 -21.48 0.33 9.22
C ALA A 117 -22.62 -0.18 8.32
N LEU A 118 -23.87 0.16 8.66
CA LEU A 118 -25.05 -0.24 7.90
C LEU A 118 -25.28 0.69 6.69
N ARG A 119 -25.27 0.13 5.47
CA ARG A 119 -25.60 0.88 4.25
C ARG A 119 -27.10 0.88 3.92
N SER A 120 -27.78 -0.23 4.19
CA SER A 120 -29.23 -0.40 4.05
C SER A 120 -29.68 -1.56 4.94
N ARG A 121 -30.86 -1.43 5.55
CA ARG A 121 -31.47 -2.47 6.39
C ARG A 121 -32.96 -2.53 6.09
N GLN A 122 -33.41 -3.71 5.66
CA GLN A 122 -34.82 -4.04 5.55
C GLN A 122 -35.14 -5.16 6.54
N LEU A 123 -36.05 -4.89 7.46
CA LEU A 123 -36.60 -5.87 8.39
C LEU A 123 -38.04 -6.13 7.99
N ASN A 124 -38.39 -7.40 7.80
CA ASN A 124 -39.76 -7.84 7.66
C ASN A 124 -40.05 -8.76 8.85
N GLU A 125 -40.76 -8.24 9.84
CA GLU A 125 -41.18 -8.99 11.01
C GLU A 125 -42.67 -9.29 10.88
N SER A 126 -43.05 -10.55 11.03
CA SER A 126 -44.42 -11.02 10.99
C SER A 126 -44.59 -11.98 12.17
N GLU A 127 -45.19 -11.47 13.24
CA GLU A 127 -45.68 -12.31 14.33
C GLU A 127 -47.18 -12.48 14.20
N GLN A 128 -47.64 -13.72 14.09
CA GLN A 128 -49.04 -14.08 14.24
C GLN A 128 -49.23 -14.75 15.60
N SER A 129 -49.49 -13.95 16.63
CA SER A 129 -49.97 -14.46 17.91
C SER A 129 -51.48 -14.64 17.84
N GLY A 130 -51.91 -15.86 17.56
CA GLY A 130 -53.31 -16.25 17.46
C GLY A 130 -53.42 -17.67 16.96
N SER A 131 -53.98 -18.55 17.80
CA SER A 131 -54.23 -19.97 17.53
C SER A 131 -54.86 -20.15 16.14
N GLY A 132 -54.28 -21.04 15.32
CA GLY A 132 -54.70 -21.28 13.94
C GLY A 132 -56.20 -21.49 13.81
N TYR A 133 -56.87 -20.63 13.04
CA TYR A 133 -58.26 -20.83 12.68
C TYR A 133 -58.36 -21.95 11.63
N PRO A 134 -59.33 -22.89 11.72
CA PRO A 134 -59.60 -23.81 10.62
C PRO A 134 -60.08 -23.02 9.39
N GLY A 135 -59.30 -23.10 8.31
CA GLY A 135 -59.57 -22.44 7.05
C GLY A 135 -60.77 -23.04 6.30
N GLY A 136 -61.62 -22.17 5.75
CA GLY A 136 -62.60 -22.55 4.73
C GLY A 136 -61.94 -22.68 3.36
N VAL A 137 -62.37 -23.66 2.56
CA VAL A 137 -61.83 -23.92 1.22
C VAL A 137 -62.29 -22.86 0.20
N PRO A 138 -61.38 -22.15 -0.50
CA PRO A 138 -61.75 -21.21 -1.55
C PRO A 138 -62.31 -21.93 -2.79
N GLY A 139 -63.51 -21.54 -3.26
CA GLY A 139 -63.91 -21.71 -4.67
C GLY A 139 -64.88 -22.83 -5.08
N ALA A 140 -65.71 -23.42 -4.22
CA ALA A 140 -66.44 -24.66 -4.57
C ALA A 140 -67.98 -24.60 -4.69
N LEU A 141 -68.67 -23.46 -4.51
CA LEU A 141 -70.15 -23.43 -4.51
C LEU A 141 -70.83 -22.72 -5.69
N SER A 142 -70.10 -22.10 -6.64
CA SER A 142 -70.72 -21.29 -7.69
C SER A 142 -71.05 -22.00 -9.01
N ASN A 143 -70.75 -23.28 -9.21
CA ASN A 143 -70.96 -23.94 -10.51
C ASN A 143 -71.53 -25.36 -10.42
N GLN A 144 -72.64 -25.55 -9.73
CA GLN A 144 -73.40 -26.81 -9.83
C GLN A 144 -74.83 -26.53 -10.32
N PRO A 145 -75.18 -26.93 -11.55
CA PRO A 145 -76.56 -26.85 -12.04
C PRO A 145 -77.48 -27.76 -11.24
N ALA A 146 -78.73 -27.33 -11.04
CA ALA A 146 -79.74 -28.10 -10.32
C ALA A 146 -80.02 -29.47 -10.99
N PRO A 147 -80.21 -30.56 -10.23
CA PRO A 147 -80.52 -31.87 -10.78
C PRO A 147 -81.92 -31.89 -11.45
N ALA A 148 -82.07 -32.74 -12.47
CA ALA A 148 -83.30 -32.87 -13.26
C ALA A 148 -84.46 -33.47 -12.45
N ASN A 149 -85.66 -32.90 -12.59
CA ASN A 149 -86.87 -33.41 -11.96
C ASN A 149 -87.40 -34.65 -12.70
N ASN A 150 -87.50 -35.79 -12.00
CA ASN A 150 -88.17 -36.99 -12.47
C ASN A 150 -89.53 -37.13 -11.78
N ALA A 151 -90.63 -37.17 -12.56
CA ALA A 151 -91.97 -37.49 -12.07
C ALA A 151 -92.43 -38.84 -12.67
N PRO A 152 -92.66 -39.89 -11.86
CA PRO A 152 -93.28 -41.11 -12.35
C PRO A 152 -94.82 -40.98 -12.38
N ILE A 153 -95.33 -41.11 -13.61
CA ILE A 153 -96.71 -41.37 -14.04
C ILE A 153 -97.33 -42.55 -13.29
N SER A 154 -98.40 -42.30 -12.52
CA SER A 154 -99.27 -43.36 -11.99
C SER A 154 -100.54 -43.43 -12.84
N THR A 155 -100.69 -44.54 -13.58
CA THR A 155 -101.90 -44.85 -14.36
C THR A 155 -103.04 -45.30 -13.44
N PRO A 156 -104.26 -44.75 -13.54
CA PRO A 156 -105.37 -45.10 -12.65
C PRO A 156 -105.88 -46.54 -12.87
N PRO A 157 -106.32 -47.26 -11.82
CA PRO A 157 -106.91 -48.59 -11.96
C PRO A 157 -108.34 -48.53 -12.53
N ALA A 158 -108.65 -49.49 -13.42
CA ALA A 158 -109.94 -49.66 -14.07
C ALA A 158 -110.96 -50.35 -13.13
N ASN A 159 -112.16 -49.76 -13.01
CA ASN A 159 -113.30 -50.29 -12.26
C ASN A 159 -113.85 -51.60 -12.87
N GLN A 160 -114.15 -52.58 -12.02
CA GLN A 160 -115.04 -53.69 -12.36
C GLN A 160 -116.11 -53.89 -11.27
N LYS A 161 -117.35 -53.61 -11.69
CA LYS A 161 -118.68 -54.07 -11.28
C LYS A 161 -119.04 -54.26 -9.80
#